data_AF-A0A656JIW9-F1
#
_entry.id   AF-A0A656JIW9-F1
#
_cell.length_a   1.000
_cell.length_b   1.000
_cell.length_c   1.000
_cell.angle_alpha   90.00
_cell.angle_beta   90.00
_cell.angle_gamma   90.00
#
_symmetry.space_group_name_H-M   'P 1'
#
loop_
_entity.id
_entity.type
_entity.pdbx_description
1 polymer ?
#
loop_
_entity_poly.entity_id
_entity_poly.type
_entity_poly.pdbx_seq_one_letter_code
_entity_poly.pdbx_strand_id
1 'polypeptide(L)'
;PYRNYVAQARMGVSEAEHETYFREQLGDIDAPTLPFDLRDVQGDSRSIEEAQQVLPDALLRGLRSQARQLGVSVASLLHLAWG
;
A
#
# COMPACT_ATOMS: atom_id res chain seq x y z
N PRO A 1 2.83 14.81 21.65
CA PRO A 1 1.93 13.87 20.93
C PRO A 1 2.70 12.89 20.02
N TYR A 2 3.46 13.37 19.04
CA TYR A 2 4.22 12.51 18.10
C TYR A 2 5.38 11.73 18.76
N ARG A 3 6.10 12.35 19.70
CA ARG A 3 7.22 11.70 20.43
C ARG A 3 6.82 10.41 21.16
N ASN A 4 5.61 10.36 21.72
CA ASN A 4 5.12 9.18 22.45
C ASN A 4 4.78 8.04 21.48
N TYR A 5 4.28 8.35 20.29
CA TYR A 5 4.07 7.37 19.23
C TYR A 5 5.40 6.77 18.74
N VAL A 6 6.43 7.60 18.56
CA VAL A 6 7.79 7.11 18.20
C VAL A 6 8.36 6.18 19.27
N ALA A 7 8.19 6.53 20.55
CA ALA A 7 8.60 5.67 21.65
C ALA A 7 7.81 4.35 21.66
N GLN A 8 6.49 4.40 21.45
CA GLN A 8 5.64 3.20 21.38
C GLN A 8 5.99 2.29 20.20
N ALA A 9 6.28 2.86 19.02
CA ALA A 9 6.70 2.11 17.84
C ALA A 9 8.05 1.40 18.06
N ARG A 10 8.97 2.02 18.81
CA ARG A 10 10.25 1.42 19.20
C ARG A 10 10.14 0.36 20.30
N MET A 11 9.07 0.39 21.08
CA MET A 11 8.74 -0.62 22.10
C MET A 11 7.87 -1.76 21.56
N GLY A 12 7.68 -1.83 20.24
CA GLY A 12 6.90 -2.87 19.58
C GLY A 12 7.61 -4.23 19.52
N VAL A 13 7.08 -5.09 18.65
CA VAL A 13 7.60 -6.43 18.31
C VAL A 13 9.10 -6.35 18.00
N SER A 14 9.85 -7.39 18.39
CA SER A 14 11.30 -7.40 18.23
C SER A 14 11.69 -7.36 16.74
N GLU A 15 12.85 -6.78 16.44
CA GLU A 15 13.38 -6.73 15.07
C GLU A 15 13.51 -8.14 14.46
N ALA A 16 13.87 -9.13 15.27
CA ALA A 16 13.98 -10.53 14.86
C ALA A 16 12.63 -11.15 14.46
N GLU A 17 11.55 -10.82 15.16
CA GLU A 17 10.20 -11.27 14.81
C GLU A 17 9.71 -10.60 13.51
N HIS A 18 10.01 -9.31 13.32
CA HIS A 18 9.73 -8.64 12.04
C HIS A 18 10.51 -9.28 10.88
N GLU A 19 11.80 -9.55 11.06
CA GLU A 19 12.64 -10.17 10.03
C GLU A 19 12.12 -11.56 9.66
N THR A 20 11.79 -12.38 10.66
CA THR A 20 11.24 -13.73 10.43
C THR A 20 9.96 -13.65 9.62
N TYR A 21 9.01 -12.79 10.01
CA TYR A 21 7.76 -12.61 9.31
C TYR A 21 7.96 -12.16 7.85
N PHE A 22 8.76 -11.11 7.60
CA PHE A 22 8.96 -10.61 6.24
C PHE A 22 9.76 -11.58 5.38
N ARG A 23 10.67 -12.36 5.97
CA ARG A 23 11.40 -13.42 5.25
C ARG A 23 10.45 -14.54 4.82
N GLU A 24 9.53 -14.97 5.68
CA GLU A 24 8.49 -15.94 5.32
C GLU A 24 7.57 -15.40 4.21
N GLN A 25 7.22 -14.11 4.25
CA GLN A 25 6.28 -13.52 3.30
C GLN A 25 6.90 -13.15 1.94
N LEU A 26 8.18 -12.78 1.91
CA LEU A 26 8.84 -12.18 0.73
C LEU A 26 10.06 -12.98 0.24
N GLY A 27 10.44 -14.06 0.93
CA GLY A 27 11.66 -14.82 0.64
C GLY A 27 11.70 -15.44 -0.76
N ASP A 28 10.55 -15.70 -1.35
CA ASP A 28 10.41 -16.29 -2.69
C ASP A 28 10.27 -15.23 -3.82
N ILE A 29 10.45 -13.94 -3.51
CA ILE A 29 10.37 -12.86 -4.50
C ILE A 29 11.76 -12.57 -5.07
N ASP A 30 12.04 -13.11 -6.26
CA ASP A 30 13.37 -13.05 -6.89
C ASP A 30 13.71 -11.71 -7.58
N ALA A 31 12.70 -10.92 -7.94
CA ALA A 31 12.88 -9.67 -8.68
C ALA A 31 12.01 -8.54 -8.11
N PRO A 32 12.55 -7.31 -7.97
CA PRO A 32 11.73 -6.17 -7.62
C PRO A 32 10.66 -5.95 -8.70
N THR A 33 9.41 -5.75 -8.29
CA THR A 33 8.33 -5.30 -9.17
C THR A 33 8.56 -3.82 -9.49
N LEU A 34 9.55 -3.52 -10.33
CA LEU A 34 9.72 -2.18 -10.88
C LEU A 34 8.53 -1.91 -11.79
N PRO A 35 7.67 -0.92 -11.49
CA PRO A 35 6.63 -0.52 -12.43
C PRO A 35 7.31 -0.10 -13.73
N PHE A 36 6.97 -0.78 -14.82
CA PHE A 36 7.46 -0.47 -16.18
C PHE A 36 8.99 -0.60 -16.39
N ASP A 37 9.72 -1.37 -15.57
CA ASP A 37 11.21 -1.50 -15.62
C ASP A 37 11.94 -0.15 -15.50
N LEU A 38 11.27 0.85 -14.90
CA LEU A 38 11.86 2.16 -14.63
C LEU A 38 12.79 2.06 -13.42
N ARG A 39 14.09 1.92 -13.69
CA ARG A 39 15.14 1.77 -12.67
C ARG A 39 15.50 3.07 -11.95
N ASP A 40 15.12 4.21 -12.51
CA ASP A 40 15.51 5.53 -12.00
C ASP A 40 14.27 6.40 -11.76
N VAL A 41 13.55 6.09 -10.68
CA VAL A 41 12.46 6.95 -10.17
C VAL A 41 13.00 8.03 -9.22
N GLN A 42 14.33 8.10 -9.03
CA GLN A 42 15.01 9.19 -8.33
C GLN A 42 15.35 10.36 -9.27
N GLY A 43 14.59 10.52 -10.36
CA GLY A 43 14.62 11.74 -11.17
C GLY A 43 14.02 12.92 -10.41
N ASP A 44 14.60 14.11 -10.61
CA ASP A 44 14.06 15.39 -10.14
C ASP A 44 12.52 15.37 -10.16
N SER A 45 11.86 15.63 -9.03
CA SER A 45 10.37 15.61 -8.90
C SER A 45 9.66 16.67 -9.75
N ARG A 46 10.36 17.28 -10.70
CA ARG A 46 9.98 18.38 -11.58
C ARG A 46 9.17 17.92 -12.80
N SER A 47 9.08 16.63 -13.07
CA SER A 47 8.31 16.07 -14.20
C SER A 47 7.28 15.03 -13.77
N ILE A 48 6.61 15.23 -12.63
CA ILE A 48 5.45 14.42 -12.24
C ILE A 48 4.21 15.09 -12.84
N GLU A 49 3.53 14.39 -13.74
CA GLU A 49 2.20 14.79 -14.22
C GLU A 49 1.13 14.18 -13.30
N GLU A 50 0.17 14.99 -12.90
CA GLU A 50 -0.94 14.57 -12.04
C GLU A 50 -2.24 14.48 -12.85
N ALA A 51 -2.92 13.33 -12.74
CA ALA A 51 -4.27 13.15 -13.24
C ALA A 51 -5.19 12.78 -12.07
N GLN A 52 -6.30 13.50 -11.95
CA GLN A 52 -7.34 13.21 -10.96
C GLN A 52 -8.65 12.88 -11.66
N GLN A 53 -9.31 11.83 -11.18
CA GLN A 53 -10.63 11.42 -11.67
C GLN A 53 -11.58 11.29 -10.48
N VAL A 54 -12.68 12.03 -10.50
CA VAL A 54 -13.76 11.86 -9.51
C VAL A 54 -14.59 10.64 -9.89
N LEU A 55 -14.76 9.73 -8.93
CA LEU A 55 -15.63 8.57 -9.09
C LEU A 55 -17.10 8.98 -8.87
N PRO A 56 -18.03 8.59 -9.76
CA PRO A 56 -19.45 8.85 -9.54
C PRO A 56 -19.95 8.23 -8.23
N ASP A 57 -20.82 8.94 -7.51
CA ASP A 57 -21.32 8.46 -6.22
C ASP A 57 -21.99 7.08 -6.27
N ALA A 58 -22.66 6.78 -7.38
CA ALA A 58 -23.30 5.47 -7.59
C ALA A 58 -22.26 4.33 -7.60
N LEU A 59 -21.11 4.54 -8.24
CA LEU A 59 -20.01 3.60 -8.26
C LEU A 59 -19.42 3.44 -6.85
N LEU A 60 -19.21 4.54 -6.14
CA LEU A 60 -18.65 4.50 -4.79
C LEU A 60 -19.59 3.78 -3.79
N ARG A 61 -20.92 3.95 -3.93
CA ARG A 61 -21.91 3.18 -3.16
C ARG A 61 -21.84 1.69 -3.48
N GLY A 62 -21.72 1.33 -4.76
CA GLY A 62 -21.54 -0.06 -5.20
C GLY A 62 -20.30 -0.69 -4.57
N LEU A 63 -19.14 -0.03 -4.68
CA LEU A 63 -17.88 -0.49 -4.10
C LEU A 63 -17.99 -0.71 -2.59
N ARG A 64 -18.63 0.20 -1.86
CA ARG A 64 -18.88 0.06 -0.41
C ARG A 64 -19.76 -1.16 -0.08
N SER A 65 -20.80 -1.43 -0.87
CA SER A 65 -21.65 -2.61 -0.70
C SER A 65 -20.85 -3.90 -0.91
N GLN A 66 -20.07 -3.97 -1.99
CA GLN A 66 -19.26 -5.15 -2.32
C GLN A 66 -18.19 -5.40 -1.25
N ALA A 67 -17.48 -4.35 -0.82
CA ALA A 67 -16.47 -4.45 0.23
C ALA A 67 -17.08 -5.01 1.52
N ARG A 68 -18.27 -4.51 1.91
CA ARG A 68 -19.01 -5.01 3.08
C ARG A 68 -19.42 -6.48 2.93
N GLN A 69 -19.91 -6.89 1.77
CA GLN A 69 -20.28 -8.29 1.52
C GLN A 69 -19.08 -9.24 1.57
N LEU A 70 -17.92 -8.78 1.09
CA LEU A 70 -16.66 -9.53 1.08
C LEU A 70 -15.90 -9.46 2.42
N GLY A 71 -16.37 -8.65 3.39
CA GLY A 71 -15.68 -8.47 4.66
C GLY A 71 -14.35 -7.72 4.57
N VAL A 72 -14.13 -6.96 3.49
CA VAL A 72 -12.90 -6.20 3.24
C VAL A 72 -13.16 -4.70 3.25
N SER A 73 -12.09 -3.91 3.20
CA SER A 73 -12.19 -2.46 3.04
C SER A 73 -12.38 -2.07 1.57
N VAL A 74 -12.93 -0.88 1.30
CA VAL A 74 -12.95 -0.32 -0.06
C VAL A 74 -11.53 -0.11 -0.60
N ALA A 75 -10.56 0.21 0.26
CA ALA A 75 -9.16 0.36 -0.14
C ALA A 75 -8.61 -0.95 -0.73
N SER A 76 -8.99 -2.10 -0.18
CA SER A 76 -8.59 -3.42 -0.71
C SER A 76 -9.09 -3.63 -2.15
N LEU A 77 -10.32 -3.21 -2.46
CA LEU A 77 -10.87 -3.30 -3.82
C LEU A 77 -10.17 -2.34 -4.79
N LEU A 78 -9.82 -1.13 -4.33
CA LEU A 78 -9.10 -0.15 -5.15
C LEU A 78 -7.65 -0.60 -5.41
N HIS A 79 -6.96 -1.12 -4.39
CA HIS A 79 -5.63 -1.71 -4.56
C HIS A 79 -5.64 -2.89 -5.55
N LEU A 80 -6.67 -3.74 -5.51
CA LEU A 80 -6.81 -4.84 -6.48
C LEU A 80 -6.99 -4.34 -7.91
N ALA A 81 -7.77 -3.28 -8.12
CA ALA A 81 -8.03 -2.73 -9.45
C ALA A 81 -6.80 -2.03 -10.07
N TRP A 82 -5.86 -1.60 -9.24
CA TRP A 82 -4.65 -0.87 -9.66
C TRP A 82 -3.35 -1.68 -9.52
N GLY A 83 -3.46 -2.95 -9.10
CA GLY A 83 -2.33 -3.82 -8.77
C GLY A 83 -1.31 -3.97 -9.89
#